data_AF-A0A538SHY9-F1
#
_entry.id   AF-A0A538SHY9-F1
#
_cell.length_a   1.000
_cell.length_b   1.000
_cell.length_c   1.000
_cell.angle_alpha   90.00
_cell.angle_beta   90.00
_cell.angle_gamma   90.00
#
_symmetry.space_group_name_H-M   'P 1'
#
loop_
_entity.id
_entity.type
_entity.pdbx_description
1 polymer ?
#
loop_
_entity_poly.entity_id
_entity_poly.type
_entity_poly.pdbx_seq_one_letter_code
_entity_poly.pdbx_strand_id
1 'polypeptide(L)'
;MSRATLVLACGALVCAAAAHAAAGEAIVLAGGTVHPVNAPAIENGMVVMRNGKIEAVGLKLVAPAGATVVSCTGRHVYPGMISALSVLGLTEVGSVAGTNDWQETGSLNPDVRAEVQINPESDLLPVTRVNGVTSALVVPRGGVIAGTSALIQLDGWTEEDMTVRAPVGLHVIWPPMTPVHAWWETRSDEEQRRARDAALDSLLRAFDDARAYWKARDAEGKGGTPRHDRDVKWDALGKALQGEIPVLIHASALNRRAEGAQHRGDLRRHARAADAARRALR
;
A
#
# COMPACT_ATOMS: atom_id res chain seq x y z
N MET A 1 2.50 68.55 62.01
CA MET A 1 1.66 67.50 62.65
C MET A 1 1.14 66.62 61.51
N SER A 2 1.24 65.31 61.41
CA SER A 2 1.88 64.21 62.13
C SER A 2 1.60 62.95 61.28
N ARG A 3 2.57 62.01 61.18
CA ARG A 3 2.48 60.60 60.71
C ARG A 3 2.31 60.39 59.19
N ALA A 4 3.26 59.84 58.43
CA ALA A 4 4.06 58.59 58.53
C ALA A 4 3.20 57.31 58.58
N THR A 5 3.14 56.56 57.47
CA THR A 5 3.21 55.08 57.45
C THR A 5 3.65 54.61 56.05
N LEU A 6 4.74 53.85 56.05
CA LEU A 6 5.43 53.14 54.97
C LEU A 6 4.72 51.79 54.67
N VAL A 7 5.22 51.05 53.67
CA VAL A 7 4.99 49.61 53.36
C VAL A 7 3.96 49.45 52.21
N LEU A 8 4.26 48.93 51.01
CA LEU A 8 5.03 47.75 50.64
C LEU A 8 5.35 47.81 49.12
N ALA A 9 6.61 47.64 48.74
CA ALA A 9 7.00 47.29 47.38
C ALA A 9 6.95 45.77 47.23
N CYS A 10 6.21 45.22 46.27
CA CYS A 10 6.43 43.85 45.79
C CYS A 10 5.66 43.58 44.48
N GLY A 11 6.41 43.29 43.41
CA GLY A 11 5.98 42.35 42.38
C GLY A 11 5.07 42.85 41.25
N ALA A 12 5.59 43.69 40.35
CA ALA A 12 5.05 43.78 38.99
C ALA A 12 6.19 43.62 37.98
N LEU A 13 6.81 42.44 37.97
CA LEU A 13 7.81 42.06 36.96
C LEU A 13 7.74 40.56 36.66
N VAL A 14 6.57 40.05 36.31
CA VAL A 14 6.46 38.73 35.66
C VAL A 14 5.28 38.80 34.70
N CYS A 15 5.58 38.86 33.40
CA CYS A 15 4.78 38.26 32.31
C CYS A 15 5.48 38.49 30.96
N ALA A 16 6.77 38.17 30.88
CA ALA A 16 7.50 38.08 29.61
C ALA A 16 8.31 36.78 29.55
N ALA A 17 7.67 35.65 29.82
CA ALA A 17 8.24 34.32 29.60
C ALA A 17 7.16 33.23 29.72
N ALA A 18 6.29 33.09 28.72
CA ALA A 18 5.53 31.87 28.50
C ALA A 18 4.88 31.88 27.11
N ALA A 19 5.70 32.06 26.07
CA ALA A 19 5.36 31.61 24.73
C ALA A 19 6.49 30.71 24.21
N HIS A 20 6.98 29.80 25.07
CA HIS A 20 7.58 28.57 24.58
C HIS A 20 6.42 27.64 24.24
N ALA A 21 5.68 28.01 23.19
CA ALA A 21 4.83 27.04 22.51
C ALA A 21 5.75 25.86 22.20
N ALA A 22 5.31 24.65 22.55
CA ALA A 22 6.01 23.41 22.25
C ALA A 22 6.26 23.36 20.73
N ALA A 23 7.37 23.94 20.30
CA ALA A 23 7.85 23.86 18.95
C ALA A 23 8.32 22.43 18.83
N GLY A 24 7.44 21.56 18.33
CA GLY A 24 7.77 20.17 18.16
C GLY A 24 9.09 20.02 17.40
N GLU A 25 9.81 18.95 17.71
CA GLU A 25 11.21 18.76 17.35
C GLU A 25 11.43 19.03 15.86
N ALA A 26 12.11 20.14 15.57
CA ALA A 26 12.41 20.55 14.21
C ALA A 26 13.79 20.01 13.85
N ILE A 27 13.90 19.35 12.70
CA ILE A 27 15.15 18.81 12.18
C ILE A 27 15.43 19.49 10.84
N VAL A 28 16.65 19.98 10.66
CA VAL A 28 17.09 20.61 9.41
C VAL A 28 18.25 19.83 8.83
N LEU A 29 18.07 19.26 7.65
CA LEU A 29 19.15 18.71 6.85
C LEU A 29 19.74 19.85 6.02
N ALA A 30 21.05 20.14 6.15
CA ALA A 30 21.65 21.33 5.53
C ALA A 30 22.92 21.01 4.73
N GLY A 31 23.07 21.68 3.58
CA GLY A 31 24.32 21.70 2.81
C GLY A 31 24.55 20.47 1.90
N GLY A 32 23.57 19.58 1.78
CA GLY A 32 23.64 18.43 0.86
C GLY A 32 23.05 18.74 -0.52
N THR A 33 23.21 17.81 -1.46
CA THR A 33 22.50 17.84 -2.75
C THR A 33 21.13 17.18 -2.58
N VAL A 34 20.07 17.97 -2.59
CA VAL A 34 18.70 17.51 -2.35
C VAL A 34 18.01 17.15 -3.67
N HIS A 35 17.38 15.97 -3.74
CA HIS A 35 16.72 15.43 -4.92
C HIS A 35 15.20 15.35 -4.73
N PRO A 36 14.41 16.39 -5.04
CA PRO A 36 12.96 16.40 -4.80
C PRO A 36 12.14 15.50 -5.75
N VAL A 37 12.79 14.82 -6.71
CA VAL A 37 12.21 13.92 -7.75
C VAL A 37 11.38 14.65 -8.81
N ASN A 38 10.51 15.58 -8.42
CA ASN A 38 9.65 16.35 -9.32
C ASN A 38 10.27 17.68 -9.82
N ALA A 39 11.52 17.96 -9.46
CA ALA A 39 12.27 19.15 -9.85
C ALA A 39 13.78 18.84 -9.92
N PRO A 40 14.60 19.72 -10.54
CA PRO A 40 16.05 19.55 -10.57
C PRO A 40 16.66 19.44 -9.17
N ALA A 41 17.82 18.79 -9.09
CA ALA A 41 18.57 18.69 -7.85
C ALA A 41 19.01 20.06 -7.34
N ILE A 42 18.95 20.25 -6.01
CA ILE A 42 19.31 21.49 -5.33
C ILE A 42 20.65 21.28 -4.63
N GLU A 43 21.72 21.81 -5.23
CA GLU A 43 23.05 21.81 -4.62
C GLU A 43 23.10 22.73 -3.40
N ASN A 44 23.77 22.29 -2.33
CA ASN A 44 23.80 23.00 -1.04
C ASN A 44 22.39 23.33 -0.51
N GLY A 45 21.44 22.43 -0.76
CA GLY A 45 20.06 22.55 -0.35
C GLY A 45 19.84 22.33 1.14
N MET A 46 18.64 22.71 1.58
CA MET A 46 18.14 22.52 2.93
C MET A 46 16.77 21.83 2.89
N VAL A 47 16.53 20.92 3.82
CA VAL A 47 15.23 20.31 4.09
C VAL A 47 14.87 20.59 5.54
N VAL A 48 13.78 21.31 5.77
CA VAL A 48 13.25 21.61 7.10
C VAL A 48 12.10 20.65 7.39
N MET A 49 12.21 19.91 8.48
CA MET A 49 11.20 18.97 8.94
C MET A 49 10.73 19.36 10.33
N ARG A 50 9.44 19.17 10.59
CA ARG A 50 8.83 19.37 11.90
C ARG A 50 7.71 18.35 12.10
N ASN A 51 7.66 17.73 13.27
CA ASN A 51 6.60 16.76 13.61
C ASN A 51 6.45 15.65 12.56
N GLY A 52 7.58 15.12 12.06
CA GLY A 52 7.60 14.06 11.04
C GLY A 52 7.14 14.48 9.64
N LYS A 53 6.94 15.78 9.37
CA LYS A 53 6.55 16.30 8.06
C LYS A 53 7.59 17.26 7.51
N ILE A 54 7.72 17.29 6.19
CA ILE A 54 8.56 18.27 5.49
C ILE A 54 7.80 19.61 5.47
N GLU A 55 8.39 20.63 6.10
CA GLU A 55 7.85 22.00 6.14
C GLU A 55 8.35 22.82 4.94
N ALA A 56 9.62 22.66 4.57
CA ALA A 56 10.21 23.39 3.44
C ALA A 56 11.41 22.66 2.83
N VAL A 57 11.63 22.84 1.52
CA VAL A 57 12.79 22.36 0.77
C VAL A 57 13.28 23.49 -0.13
N GLY A 58 14.59 23.80 -0.12
CA GLY A 58 15.11 24.89 -0.92
C GLY A 58 16.52 25.34 -0.55
N LEU A 59 16.89 26.52 -1.07
CA LEU A 59 18.14 27.20 -0.75
C LEU A 59 17.91 28.25 0.33
N LYS A 60 18.93 28.50 1.16
CA LYS A 60 18.96 29.62 2.12
C LYS A 60 17.73 29.68 3.03
N LEU A 61 17.20 28.52 3.43
CA LEU A 61 16.08 28.44 4.35
C LEU A 61 16.52 28.89 5.74
N VAL A 62 15.62 29.52 6.49
CA VAL A 62 15.87 29.87 7.89
C VAL A 62 15.56 28.65 8.75
N ALA A 63 16.56 28.18 9.49
CA ALA A 63 16.36 27.11 10.46
C ALA A 63 15.42 27.62 11.58
N PRO A 64 14.34 26.90 11.92
CA PRO A 64 13.50 27.27 13.05
C PRO A 64 14.30 27.36 14.35
N ALA A 65 13.90 28.26 15.25
CA ALA A 65 14.53 28.38 16.56
C ALA A 65 14.44 27.04 17.31
N GLY A 66 15.57 26.57 17.86
CA GLY A 66 15.66 25.30 18.57
C GLY A 66 15.71 24.06 17.68
N ALA A 67 15.82 24.20 16.35
CA ALA A 67 15.93 23.05 15.46
C ALA A 67 17.29 22.33 15.58
N THR A 68 17.27 21.01 15.52
CA THR A 68 18.46 20.16 15.37
C THR A 68 18.94 20.25 13.93
N VAL A 69 20.13 20.83 13.71
CA VAL A 69 20.71 20.95 12.37
C VAL A 69 21.68 19.80 12.13
N VAL A 70 21.44 19.04 11.07
CA VAL A 70 22.28 17.93 10.61
C VAL A 70 23.00 18.35 9.33
N SER A 71 24.34 18.33 9.35
CA SER A 71 25.13 18.63 8.16
C SER A 71 25.14 17.46 7.18
N CYS A 72 24.70 17.73 5.96
CA CYS A 72 24.71 16.83 4.82
C CYS A 72 25.74 17.26 3.76
N THR A 73 26.73 18.09 4.12
CA THR A 73 27.78 18.53 3.18
C THR A 73 28.46 17.36 2.50
N GLY A 74 28.54 17.39 1.18
CA GLY A 74 29.10 16.30 0.36
C GLY A 74 28.23 15.04 0.28
N ARG A 75 27.01 15.06 0.83
CA ARG A 75 26.06 13.95 0.78
C ARG A 75 24.87 14.29 -0.12
N HIS A 76 24.18 13.25 -0.56
CA HIS A 76 22.93 13.37 -1.31
C HIS A 76 21.73 13.05 -0.41
N VAL A 77 20.67 13.84 -0.53
CA VAL A 77 19.42 13.66 0.22
C VAL A 77 18.32 13.29 -0.77
N TYR A 78 17.76 12.11 -0.59
CA TYR A 78 16.67 11.57 -1.42
C TYR A 78 15.43 11.33 -0.55
N PRO A 79 14.22 11.41 -1.13
CA PRO A 79 13.04 10.81 -0.54
C PRO A 79 13.25 9.30 -0.36
N GLY A 80 12.63 8.75 0.67
CA GLY A 80 12.56 7.30 0.82
C GLY A 80 11.88 6.66 -0.38
N MET A 81 12.46 5.57 -0.88
CA MET A 81 11.91 4.82 -2.00
C MET A 81 10.67 4.03 -1.55
N ILE A 82 9.76 3.81 -2.49
CA ILE A 82 8.53 3.04 -2.27
C ILE A 82 8.61 1.75 -3.08
N SER A 83 8.57 0.61 -2.40
CA SER A 83 8.43 -0.69 -3.07
C SER A 83 6.97 -0.91 -3.48
N ALA A 84 6.67 -0.81 -4.77
CA ALA A 84 5.30 -0.75 -5.27
C ALA A 84 4.56 -2.11 -5.34
N LEU A 85 5.27 -3.24 -5.19
CA LEU A 85 4.69 -4.58 -5.19
C LEU A 85 5.65 -5.54 -4.49
N SER A 86 5.34 -5.87 -3.24
CA SER A 86 6.22 -6.66 -2.38
C SER A 86 5.45 -7.68 -1.56
N VAL A 87 6.17 -8.70 -1.07
CA VAL A 87 5.71 -9.62 -0.02
C VAL A 87 6.48 -9.37 1.29
N LEU A 88 7.13 -8.20 1.41
CA LEU A 88 7.91 -7.83 2.58
C LEU A 88 7.04 -7.86 3.84
N GLY A 89 7.53 -8.48 4.91
CA GLY A 89 6.78 -8.70 6.14
C GLY A 89 5.78 -9.85 6.08
N LEU A 90 5.48 -10.42 4.91
CA LEU A 90 4.69 -11.66 4.78
C LEU A 90 5.58 -12.91 4.68
N THR A 91 6.89 -12.72 4.52
CA THR A 91 7.86 -13.81 4.48
C THR A 91 9.10 -13.43 5.27
N GLU A 92 9.57 -14.32 6.14
CA GLU A 92 10.92 -14.21 6.73
C GLU A 92 11.93 -15.04 5.96
N VAL A 93 11.78 -16.35 6.01
CA VAL A 93 12.72 -17.30 5.43
C VAL A 93 11.96 -18.15 4.43
N GLY A 94 12.08 -17.84 3.14
CA GLY A 94 11.28 -18.48 2.10
C GLY A 94 11.35 -20.02 2.07
N SER A 95 12.43 -20.62 2.57
CA SER A 95 12.60 -22.08 2.68
C SER A 95 11.91 -22.71 3.90
N VAL A 96 11.47 -21.91 4.87
CA VAL A 96 10.77 -22.38 6.08
C VAL A 96 9.29 -22.07 5.90
N ALA A 97 8.50 -23.12 5.66
CA ALA A 97 7.07 -23.01 5.34
C ALA A 97 6.28 -22.21 6.39
N GLY A 98 6.59 -22.37 7.68
CA GLY A 98 5.92 -21.64 8.77
C GLY A 98 6.26 -20.16 8.89
N THR A 99 7.06 -19.62 7.96
CA THR A 99 7.39 -18.18 7.88
C THR A 99 6.91 -17.56 6.57
N ASN A 100 6.01 -18.23 5.85
CA ASN A 100 5.49 -17.83 4.54
C ASN A 100 3.98 -17.57 4.63
N ASP A 101 3.61 -16.34 4.96
CA ASP A 101 2.22 -15.86 5.06
C ASP A 101 1.79 -15.06 3.82
N TRP A 102 2.57 -15.15 2.73
CA TRP A 102 2.26 -14.43 1.49
C TRP A 102 1.14 -15.05 0.66
N GLN A 103 0.70 -16.27 0.97
CA GLN A 103 -0.36 -17.00 0.26
C GLN A 103 -1.28 -17.73 1.25
N GLU A 104 -2.59 -17.64 0.99
CA GLU A 104 -3.62 -18.43 1.66
C GLU A 104 -4.09 -19.62 0.80
N THR A 105 -4.65 -20.63 1.45
CA THR A 105 -5.26 -21.82 0.85
C THR A 105 -6.50 -21.45 0.03
N GLY A 106 -6.68 -22.12 -1.11
CA GLY A 106 -7.82 -21.89 -1.99
C GLY A 106 -7.53 -20.90 -3.13
N SER A 107 -8.49 -20.77 -4.04
CA SER A 107 -8.35 -19.94 -5.25
C SER A 107 -9.09 -18.60 -5.16
N LEU A 108 -10.01 -18.44 -4.23
CA LEU A 108 -10.87 -17.26 -4.09
C LEU A 108 -10.82 -16.78 -2.64
N ASN A 109 -9.91 -15.85 -2.39
CA ASN A 109 -9.59 -15.34 -1.06
C ASN A 109 -9.75 -13.81 -1.00
N PRO A 110 -10.94 -13.25 -1.30
CA PRO A 110 -11.18 -11.81 -1.25
C PRO A 110 -11.09 -11.22 0.17
N ASP A 111 -11.32 -12.06 1.19
CA ASP A 111 -11.31 -11.76 2.61
C ASP A 111 -9.90 -11.66 3.23
N VAL A 112 -8.88 -12.11 2.49
CA VAL A 112 -7.48 -12.00 2.90
C VAL A 112 -7.05 -10.53 2.89
N ARG A 113 -6.41 -10.13 3.99
CA ARG A 113 -6.00 -8.75 4.27
C ARG A 113 -4.52 -8.73 4.57
N ALA A 114 -3.72 -8.07 3.74
CA ALA A 114 -2.27 -8.03 3.93
C ALA A 114 -1.87 -7.39 5.25
N GLU A 115 -2.58 -6.35 5.70
CA GLU A 115 -2.19 -5.59 6.88
C GLU A 115 -2.11 -6.43 8.15
N VAL A 116 -2.95 -7.47 8.30
CA VAL A 116 -3.00 -8.31 9.51
C VAL A 116 -2.06 -9.53 9.46
N GLN A 117 -1.28 -9.65 8.39
CA GLN A 117 -0.36 -10.76 8.16
C GLN A 117 1.11 -10.30 8.18
N ILE A 118 1.34 -9.01 8.41
CA ILE A 118 2.68 -8.44 8.38
C ILE A 118 3.34 -8.70 9.72
N ASN A 119 4.52 -9.34 9.68
CA ASN A 119 5.39 -9.45 10.84
C ASN A 119 6.22 -8.17 11.01
N PRO A 120 5.98 -7.34 12.04
CA PRO A 120 6.76 -6.13 12.30
C PRO A 120 8.20 -6.43 12.74
N GLU A 121 8.45 -7.63 13.27
CA GLU A 121 9.76 -8.08 13.75
C GLU A 121 10.62 -8.70 12.63
N SER A 122 10.18 -8.60 11.37
CA SER A 122 10.93 -9.13 10.24
C SER A 122 12.32 -8.49 10.12
N ASP A 123 13.36 -9.33 10.04
CA ASP A 123 14.73 -8.88 9.77
C ASP A 123 14.87 -8.25 8.37
N LEU A 124 13.94 -8.55 7.45
CA LEU A 124 13.94 -7.98 6.11
C LEU A 124 13.57 -6.50 6.08
N LEU A 125 12.79 -6.03 7.07
CA LEU A 125 12.36 -4.63 7.17
C LEU A 125 13.55 -3.67 7.39
N PRO A 126 14.38 -3.82 8.46
CA PRO A 126 15.52 -2.94 8.66
C PRO A 126 16.56 -3.07 7.54
N VAL A 127 16.77 -4.27 6.99
CA VAL A 127 17.69 -4.48 5.86
C VAL A 127 17.22 -3.70 4.63
N THR A 128 15.92 -3.76 4.30
CA THR A 128 15.36 -3.02 3.17
C THR A 128 15.40 -1.51 3.41
N ARG A 129 15.18 -1.08 4.65
CA ARG A 129 15.25 0.33 5.06
C ARG A 129 16.62 0.94 4.93
N VAL A 130 17.67 0.23 5.31
CA VAL A 130 19.07 0.69 5.15
C VAL A 130 19.43 0.89 3.67
N ASN A 131 18.78 0.16 2.76
CA ASN A 131 18.94 0.34 1.30
C ASN A 131 18.10 1.51 0.73
N GLY A 132 17.42 2.29 1.57
CA GLY A 132 16.72 3.50 1.18
C GLY A 132 15.23 3.33 0.84
N VAL A 133 14.64 2.15 1.05
CA VAL A 133 13.19 1.94 0.92
C VAL A 133 12.52 2.24 2.26
N THR A 134 11.58 3.18 2.31
CA THR A 134 10.90 3.55 3.57
C THR A 134 9.46 3.07 3.66
N SER A 135 8.87 2.71 2.51
CA SER A 135 7.49 2.25 2.43
C SER A 135 7.36 1.13 1.40
N ALA A 136 6.40 0.23 1.64
CA ALA A 136 6.13 -0.87 0.72
C ALA A 136 4.61 -1.09 0.58
N LEU A 137 4.17 -1.35 -0.65
CA LEU A 137 2.87 -1.95 -0.90
C LEU A 137 3.02 -3.46 -0.77
N VAL A 138 2.48 -3.99 0.33
CA VAL A 138 2.50 -5.41 0.65
C VAL A 138 1.27 -6.06 0.02
N VAL A 139 1.52 -7.09 -0.78
CA VAL A 139 0.55 -7.70 -1.68
C VAL A 139 0.49 -9.21 -1.42
N PRO A 140 -0.67 -9.76 -1.04
CA PRO A 140 -0.83 -11.20 -0.94
C PRO A 140 -0.82 -11.80 -2.36
N ARG A 141 -0.39 -13.05 -2.48
CA ARG A 141 -0.38 -13.78 -3.75
C ARG A 141 -1.09 -15.12 -3.59
N GLY A 142 -1.13 -15.86 -4.70
CA GLY A 142 -1.83 -17.13 -4.78
C GLY A 142 -3.28 -16.97 -5.20
N GLY A 143 -3.88 -18.11 -5.57
CA GLY A 143 -5.23 -18.16 -6.10
C GLY A 143 -5.47 -17.32 -7.36
N VAL A 144 -6.74 -17.14 -7.69
CA VAL A 144 -7.26 -16.24 -8.73
C VAL A 144 -7.58 -14.87 -8.13
N ILE A 145 -8.18 -14.85 -6.93
CA ILE A 145 -8.30 -13.65 -6.10
C ILE A 145 -7.42 -13.86 -4.87
N ALA A 146 -6.36 -13.07 -4.75
CA ALA A 146 -5.34 -13.24 -3.72
C ALA A 146 -5.69 -12.54 -2.39
N GLY A 147 -6.51 -11.48 -2.45
CA GLY A 147 -6.88 -10.65 -1.31
C GLY A 147 -6.54 -9.19 -1.52
N THR A 148 -6.51 -8.43 -0.43
CA THR A 148 -6.30 -6.98 -0.43
C THR A 148 -4.91 -6.60 0.05
N SER A 149 -4.31 -5.57 -0.57
CA SER A 149 -2.99 -5.04 -0.20
C SER A 149 -3.05 -3.94 0.85
N ALA A 150 -1.92 -3.73 1.51
CA ALA A 150 -1.69 -2.67 2.47
C ALA A 150 -0.43 -1.87 2.12
N LEU A 151 -0.50 -0.54 2.23
CA LEU A 151 0.67 0.33 2.17
C LEU A 151 1.20 0.48 3.59
N ILE A 152 2.45 0.06 3.81
CA ILE A 152 3.13 0.15 5.10
C ILE A 152 4.35 1.06 5.05
N GLN A 153 4.69 1.59 6.21
CA GLN A 153 6.00 2.15 6.52
C GLN A 153 6.89 1.05 7.10
N LEU A 154 8.18 1.04 6.77
CA LEU A 154 9.14 0.04 7.25
C LEU A 154 9.69 0.38 8.65
N ASP A 155 8.86 1.02 9.47
CA ASP A 155 9.17 1.42 10.83
C ASP A 155 7.88 1.39 11.65
N GLY A 156 7.90 0.72 12.80
CA GLY A 156 6.75 0.51 13.66
C GLY A 156 6.95 -0.73 14.54
N TRP A 157 6.17 -0.82 15.61
CA TRP A 157 6.19 -1.95 16.54
C TRP A 157 5.04 -2.93 16.30
N THR A 158 3.94 -2.44 15.73
CA THR A 158 2.73 -3.20 15.44
C THR A 158 2.36 -3.04 13.96
N GLU A 159 1.57 -3.99 13.45
CA GLU A 159 1.04 -3.91 12.08
C GLU A 159 0.19 -2.65 11.88
N GLU A 160 -0.54 -2.21 12.89
CA GLU A 160 -1.34 -0.99 12.86
C GLU A 160 -0.47 0.27 12.79
N ASP A 161 0.62 0.32 13.57
CA ASP A 161 1.56 1.46 13.54
C ASP A 161 2.26 1.58 12.18
N MET A 162 2.60 0.43 11.58
CA MET A 162 3.23 0.39 10.28
C MET A 162 2.26 0.71 9.15
N THR A 163 0.96 0.46 9.31
CA THR A 163 -0.03 0.60 8.24
C THR A 163 -0.36 2.07 7.96
N VAL A 164 0.09 2.56 6.81
CA VAL A 164 -0.25 3.90 6.31
C VAL A 164 -1.65 3.91 5.69
N ARG A 165 -1.99 2.86 4.95
CA ARG A 165 -3.31 2.72 4.31
C ARG A 165 -3.63 1.26 4.03
N ALA A 166 -4.82 0.82 4.45
CA ALA A 166 -5.39 -0.46 4.07
C ALA A 166 -6.93 -0.39 4.00
N PRO A 167 -7.59 -1.15 3.11
CA PRO A 167 -7.01 -1.81 1.94
C PRO A 167 -6.63 -0.78 0.85
N VAL A 168 -5.59 -1.07 0.07
CA VAL A 168 -5.16 -0.24 -1.07
C VAL A 168 -5.79 -0.73 -2.38
N GLY A 169 -5.84 -2.03 -2.60
CA GLY A 169 -6.46 -2.62 -3.78
C GLY A 169 -6.70 -4.12 -3.63
N LEU A 170 -7.71 -4.63 -4.34
CA LEU A 170 -7.96 -6.06 -4.47
C LEU A 170 -7.07 -6.64 -5.57
N HIS A 171 -6.32 -7.70 -5.28
CA HIS A 171 -5.40 -8.31 -6.23
C HIS A 171 -6.00 -9.55 -6.88
N VAL A 172 -6.02 -9.54 -8.20
CA VAL A 172 -6.49 -10.64 -9.05
C VAL A 172 -5.31 -11.17 -9.85
N ILE A 173 -5.04 -12.46 -9.78
CA ILE A 173 -4.01 -13.13 -10.56
C ILE A 173 -4.65 -13.62 -11.86
N TRP A 174 -4.22 -13.03 -12.97
CA TRP A 174 -4.73 -13.41 -14.28
C TRP A 174 -4.06 -14.71 -14.75
N PRO A 175 -4.83 -15.75 -15.14
CA PRO A 175 -4.23 -16.99 -15.59
C PRO A 175 -3.46 -16.80 -16.91
N PRO A 176 -2.38 -17.58 -17.15
CA PRO A 176 -1.67 -17.56 -18.41
C PRO A 176 -2.60 -17.82 -19.59
N MET A 177 -2.54 -16.96 -20.61
CA MET A 177 -3.43 -17.08 -21.78
C MET A 177 -2.96 -18.15 -22.78
N THR A 178 -1.68 -18.45 -22.77
CA THR A 178 -1.03 -19.46 -23.60
C THR A 178 -0.43 -20.56 -22.72
N PRO A 179 -0.41 -21.82 -23.19
CA PRO A 179 0.30 -22.89 -22.50
C PRO A 179 1.78 -22.51 -22.27
N VAL A 180 2.26 -22.88 -21.09
CA VAL A 180 3.66 -22.77 -20.70
C VAL A 180 4.34 -24.08 -21.05
N HIS A 181 5.45 -24.00 -21.77
CA HIS A 181 6.31 -25.14 -22.05
C HIS A 181 7.61 -24.97 -21.27
N ALA A 182 7.66 -25.56 -20.08
CA ALA A 182 8.82 -25.51 -19.20
C ALA A 182 9.08 -26.90 -18.61
N TRP A 183 10.31 -27.17 -18.18
CA TRP A 183 10.69 -28.49 -17.67
C TRP A 183 9.94 -28.91 -16.39
N TRP A 184 9.41 -27.93 -15.64
CA TRP A 184 8.59 -28.15 -14.45
C TRP A 184 7.09 -28.26 -14.75
N GLU A 185 6.66 -27.98 -15.98
CA GLU A 185 5.26 -28.05 -16.38
C GLU A 185 4.97 -29.42 -16.99
N THR A 186 4.23 -30.24 -16.26
CA THR A 186 3.91 -31.62 -16.64
C THR A 186 2.56 -31.74 -17.35
N ARG A 187 1.72 -30.70 -17.30
CA ARG A 187 0.37 -30.70 -17.88
C ARG A 187 0.42 -30.46 -19.38
N SER A 188 -0.45 -31.15 -20.10
CA SER A 188 -0.68 -30.93 -21.53
C SER A 188 -1.27 -29.54 -21.81
N ASP A 189 -1.08 -29.05 -23.03
CA ASP A 189 -1.70 -27.81 -23.50
C ASP A 189 -3.21 -27.75 -23.29
N GLU A 190 -3.88 -28.88 -23.45
CA GLU A 190 -5.33 -28.97 -23.29
C GLU A 190 -5.72 -28.82 -21.81
N GLU A 191 -5.01 -29.49 -20.90
CA GLU A 191 -5.23 -29.35 -19.46
C GLU A 191 -4.94 -27.94 -18.98
N GLN A 192 -3.88 -27.31 -19.48
CA GLN A 192 -3.55 -25.91 -19.16
C GLN A 192 -4.65 -24.96 -19.64
N ARG A 193 -5.20 -25.16 -20.86
CA ARG A 193 -6.33 -24.37 -21.36
C ARG A 193 -7.60 -24.59 -20.55
N ARG A 194 -7.92 -25.84 -20.19
CA ARG A 194 -9.07 -26.16 -19.30
C ARG A 194 -8.93 -25.49 -17.93
N ALA A 195 -7.73 -25.51 -17.33
CA ALA A 195 -7.46 -24.86 -16.05
C ALA A 195 -7.60 -23.33 -16.15
N ARG A 196 -7.10 -22.71 -17.24
CA ARG A 196 -7.30 -21.29 -17.52
C ARG A 196 -8.78 -20.93 -17.60
N ASP A 197 -9.55 -21.69 -18.37
CA ASP A 197 -10.98 -21.41 -18.58
C ASP A 197 -11.76 -21.57 -17.28
N ALA A 198 -11.46 -22.61 -16.48
CA ALA A 198 -12.02 -22.78 -15.15
C ALA A 198 -11.66 -21.61 -14.19
N ALA A 199 -10.43 -21.11 -14.24
CA ALA A 199 -10.02 -19.97 -13.44
C ALA A 199 -10.78 -18.69 -13.82
N LEU A 200 -10.93 -18.42 -15.13
CA LEU A 200 -11.71 -17.28 -15.62
C LEU A 200 -13.20 -17.40 -15.24
N ASP A 201 -13.79 -18.58 -15.40
CA ASP A 201 -15.17 -18.83 -15.00
C ASP A 201 -15.36 -18.63 -13.48
N SER A 202 -14.41 -19.11 -12.67
CA SER A 202 -14.46 -18.93 -11.21
C SER A 202 -14.38 -17.46 -10.81
N LEU A 203 -13.56 -16.67 -11.50
CA LEU A 203 -13.42 -15.23 -11.27
C LEU A 203 -14.74 -14.51 -11.59
N LEU A 204 -15.32 -14.78 -12.76
CA LEU A 204 -16.57 -14.14 -13.19
C LEU A 204 -17.72 -14.49 -12.24
N ARG A 205 -17.86 -15.78 -11.89
CA ARG A 205 -18.87 -16.24 -10.93
C ARG A 205 -18.69 -15.57 -9.57
N ALA A 206 -17.46 -15.45 -9.06
CA ALA A 206 -17.21 -14.77 -7.78
C ALA A 206 -17.73 -13.33 -7.76
N PHE A 207 -17.55 -12.57 -8.85
CA PHE A 207 -18.07 -11.20 -8.97
C PHE A 207 -19.60 -11.17 -9.14
N ASP A 208 -20.18 -12.13 -9.87
CA ASP A 208 -21.64 -12.25 -10.00
C ASP A 208 -22.32 -12.61 -8.67
N ASP A 209 -21.77 -13.59 -7.95
CA ASP A 209 -22.26 -14.04 -6.65
C ASP A 209 -22.14 -12.91 -5.61
N ALA A 210 -21.02 -12.17 -5.62
CA ALA A 210 -20.85 -11.02 -4.75
C ALA A 210 -21.84 -9.89 -5.07
N ARG A 211 -22.13 -9.61 -6.35
CA ARG A 211 -23.19 -8.66 -6.72
C ARG A 211 -24.56 -9.11 -6.24
N ALA A 212 -24.89 -10.39 -6.41
CA ALA A 212 -26.15 -10.95 -5.95
C ALA A 212 -26.29 -10.84 -4.42
N TYR A 213 -25.22 -11.15 -3.68
CA TYR A 213 -25.14 -11.00 -2.22
C TYR A 213 -25.37 -9.54 -1.78
N TRP A 214 -24.66 -8.58 -2.38
CA TRP A 214 -24.81 -7.16 -2.02
C TRP A 214 -26.19 -6.62 -2.39
N LYS A 215 -26.77 -7.04 -3.53
CA LYS A 215 -28.15 -6.70 -3.90
C LYS A 215 -29.18 -7.24 -2.89
N ALA A 216 -28.99 -8.48 -2.44
CA ALA A 216 -29.83 -9.06 -1.39
C ALA A 216 -29.68 -8.25 -0.09
N ARG A 217 -28.45 -7.94 0.31
CA ARG A 217 -28.13 -7.15 1.51
C ARG A 217 -28.77 -5.78 1.50
N ASP A 218 -28.73 -5.06 0.38
CA ASP A 218 -29.37 -3.75 0.26
C ASP A 218 -30.91 -3.80 0.32
N ALA A 219 -31.49 -4.98 0.10
CA ALA A 219 -32.92 -5.25 0.24
C ALA A 219 -33.33 -5.71 1.65
N GLU A 220 -32.38 -5.98 2.55
CA GLU A 220 -32.68 -6.36 3.94
C GLU A 220 -33.57 -5.32 4.62
N GLY A 221 -34.59 -5.79 5.33
CA GLY A 221 -35.55 -4.93 6.03
C GLY A 221 -36.51 -4.16 5.12
N LYS A 222 -36.33 -4.18 3.79
CA LYS A 222 -37.31 -3.67 2.83
C LYS A 222 -38.30 -4.77 2.48
N GLY A 223 -39.60 -4.48 2.61
CA GLY A 223 -40.67 -5.41 2.25
C GLY A 223 -40.75 -6.69 3.09
N GLY A 224 -40.20 -6.69 4.32
CA GLY A 224 -40.21 -7.89 5.18
C GLY A 224 -39.17 -8.94 4.82
N THR A 225 -38.19 -8.61 3.97
CA THR A 225 -37.09 -9.50 3.61
C THR A 225 -36.25 -9.84 4.85
N PRO A 226 -36.10 -11.13 5.22
CA PRO A 226 -35.28 -11.55 6.35
C PRO A 226 -33.83 -11.08 6.17
N ARG A 227 -33.16 -10.83 7.31
CA ARG A 227 -31.72 -10.59 7.32
C ARG A 227 -31.00 -11.90 6.98
N HIS A 228 -30.02 -11.86 6.10
CA HIS A 228 -29.18 -13.01 5.79
C HIS A 228 -27.87 -12.93 6.56
N ASP A 229 -27.30 -14.11 6.81
CA ASP A 229 -26.01 -14.20 7.50
C ASP A 229 -24.91 -13.58 6.64
N ARG A 230 -23.95 -12.93 7.32
CA ARG A 230 -22.83 -12.26 6.66
C ARG A 230 -21.86 -13.30 6.13
N ASP A 231 -21.75 -13.39 4.81
CA ASP A 231 -20.67 -14.12 4.15
C ASP A 231 -19.44 -13.23 4.03
N VAL A 232 -18.38 -13.56 4.76
CA VAL A 232 -17.14 -12.77 4.81
C VAL A 232 -16.47 -12.65 3.43
N LYS A 233 -16.59 -13.66 2.57
CA LYS A 233 -15.95 -13.66 1.25
C LYS A 233 -16.61 -12.65 0.32
N TRP A 234 -17.94 -12.68 0.24
CA TRP A 234 -18.69 -11.77 -0.63
C TRP A 234 -18.77 -10.34 -0.07
N ASP A 235 -18.77 -10.22 1.25
CA ASP A 235 -18.68 -8.92 1.93
C ASP A 235 -17.34 -8.22 1.62
N ALA A 236 -16.23 -8.95 1.61
CA ALA A 236 -14.90 -8.39 1.33
C ALA A 236 -14.75 -7.81 -0.09
N LEU A 237 -15.49 -8.35 -1.07
CA LEU A 237 -15.54 -7.82 -2.44
C LEU A 237 -16.33 -6.50 -2.54
N GLY A 238 -17.10 -6.12 -1.53
CA GLY A 238 -17.97 -4.94 -1.56
C GLY A 238 -17.25 -3.65 -1.92
N LYS A 239 -16.09 -3.38 -1.29
CA LYS A 239 -15.29 -2.19 -1.55
C LYS A 239 -14.80 -2.11 -3.00
N ALA A 240 -14.49 -3.26 -3.61
CA ALA A 240 -14.08 -3.32 -5.00
C ALA A 240 -15.27 -3.14 -5.95
N LEU A 241 -16.42 -3.75 -5.65
CA LEU A 241 -17.66 -3.61 -6.42
C LEU A 241 -18.21 -2.18 -6.43
N GLN A 242 -18.09 -1.48 -5.31
CA GLN A 242 -18.54 -0.09 -5.15
C GLN A 242 -17.54 0.93 -5.71
N GLY A 243 -16.36 0.48 -6.15
CA GLY A 243 -15.30 1.35 -6.67
C GLY A 243 -14.54 2.15 -5.61
N GLU A 244 -14.65 1.79 -4.32
CA GLU A 244 -13.89 2.42 -3.24
C GLU A 244 -12.40 2.06 -3.30
N ILE A 245 -12.10 0.83 -3.73
CA ILE A 245 -10.74 0.36 -3.99
C ILE A 245 -10.60 -0.14 -5.43
N PRO A 246 -9.44 0.08 -6.08
CA PRO A 246 -9.16 -0.49 -7.39
C PRO A 246 -8.98 -2.01 -7.34
N VAL A 247 -9.32 -2.67 -8.44
CA VAL A 247 -8.93 -4.06 -8.71
C VAL A 247 -7.64 -4.07 -9.53
N LEU A 248 -6.58 -4.62 -8.95
CA LEU A 248 -5.25 -4.71 -9.52
C LEU A 248 -5.04 -6.10 -10.12
N ILE A 249 -4.91 -6.15 -11.45
CA ILE A 249 -4.77 -7.40 -12.19
C ILE A 249 -3.29 -7.68 -12.46
N HIS A 250 -2.79 -8.79 -11.92
CA HIS A 250 -1.46 -9.32 -12.22
C HIS A 250 -1.55 -10.18 -13.46
N ALA A 251 -1.13 -9.64 -14.60
CA ALA A 251 -1.08 -10.37 -15.85
C ALA A 251 0.36 -10.64 -16.26
N SER A 252 0.73 -11.91 -16.38
CA SER A 252 1.96 -12.29 -17.07
C SER A 252 1.75 -12.11 -18.57
N ALA A 253 2.45 -11.16 -19.17
CA ALA A 253 2.55 -11.09 -20.62
C ALA A 253 3.77 -11.90 -21.08
N LEU A 254 3.59 -12.83 -22.03
CA LEU A 254 4.58 -13.32 -23.01
C LEU A 254 3.76 -14.07 -24.09
N ASN A 255 3.79 -13.79 -25.39
CA ASN A 255 4.96 -13.62 -26.26
C ASN A 255 4.78 -12.61 -27.41
N ARG A 256 5.75 -11.67 -27.51
CA ARG A 256 6.02 -10.82 -28.68
C ARG A 256 6.91 -11.54 -29.72
N ARG A 257 6.90 -12.87 -29.81
CA ARG A 257 7.85 -13.62 -30.69
C ARG A 257 7.33 -14.84 -31.47
N ALA A 258 6.04 -15.17 -31.47
CA ALA A 258 5.58 -16.39 -32.17
C ALA A 258 4.41 -16.25 -33.16
N GLU A 259 3.79 -15.09 -33.38
CA GLU A 259 2.58 -15.04 -34.21
C GLU A 259 2.47 -13.78 -35.08
N GLY A 260 3.19 -13.79 -36.20
CA GLY A 260 3.00 -12.85 -37.31
C GLY A 260 1.78 -13.14 -38.19
N ALA A 261 0.91 -14.11 -37.85
CA ALA A 261 -0.16 -14.55 -38.77
C ALA A 261 -1.55 -14.81 -38.17
N GLN A 262 -1.72 -14.95 -36.85
CA GLN A 262 -3.05 -15.20 -36.22
C GLN A 262 -3.71 -13.95 -35.61
N HIS A 263 -3.11 -12.77 -35.85
CA HIS A 263 -3.26 -11.52 -35.10
C HIS A 263 -4.60 -10.74 -35.24
N ARG A 264 -5.73 -11.37 -35.57
CA ARG A 264 -7.04 -10.66 -35.61
C ARG A 264 -8.17 -11.36 -34.85
N GLY A 265 -8.08 -12.66 -34.61
CA GLY A 265 -9.09 -13.41 -33.85
C GLY A 265 -8.91 -13.24 -32.34
N ASP A 266 -7.69 -13.46 -31.84
CA ASP A 266 -7.43 -13.51 -30.40
C ASP A 266 -7.37 -12.15 -29.75
N LEU A 267 -6.87 -11.10 -30.42
CA LEU A 267 -6.97 -9.74 -29.92
C LEU A 267 -8.42 -9.28 -29.70
N ARG A 268 -9.37 -9.75 -30.52
CA ARG A 268 -10.79 -9.47 -30.32
C ARG A 268 -11.36 -10.25 -29.13
N ARG A 269 -10.86 -11.45 -28.84
CA ARG A 269 -11.23 -12.22 -27.64
C ARG A 269 -10.60 -11.64 -26.38
N HIS A 270 -9.36 -11.19 -26.42
CA HIS A 270 -8.68 -10.49 -25.33
C HIS A 270 -9.33 -9.13 -25.03
N ALA A 271 -9.65 -8.34 -26.05
CA ALA A 271 -10.38 -7.09 -25.87
C ALA A 271 -11.79 -7.35 -25.33
N ARG A 272 -12.48 -8.41 -25.76
CA ARG A 272 -13.79 -8.81 -25.21
C ARG A 272 -13.71 -9.36 -23.79
N ALA A 273 -12.67 -10.11 -23.43
CA ALA A 273 -12.47 -10.62 -22.06
C ALA A 273 -12.04 -9.51 -21.11
N ALA A 274 -11.18 -8.59 -21.55
CA ALA A 274 -10.82 -7.38 -20.81
C ALA A 274 -12.00 -6.40 -20.72
N ASP A 275 -12.82 -6.27 -21.77
CA ASP A 275 -14.07 -5.51 -21.73
C ASP A 275 -15.14 -6.22 -20.90
N ALA A 276 -15.19 -7.55 -20.89
CA ALA A 276 -16.10 -8.32 -20.05
C ALA A 276 -15.68 -8.21 -18.60
N ALA A 277 -14.38 -8.26 -18.30
CA ALA A 277 -13.84 -7.94 -16.98
C ALA A 277 -14.14 -6.48 -16.60
N ARG A 278 -13.93 -5.51 -17.50
CA ARG A 278 -14.29 -4.10 -17.26
C ARG A 278 -15.79 -3.86 -17.10
N ARG A 279 -16.64 -4.65 -17.78
CA ARG A 279 -18.10 -4.61 -17.66
C ARG A 279 -18.60 -5.38 -16.44
N ALA A 280 -17.89 -6.42 -16.02
CA ALA A 280 -18.11 -7.14 -14.78
C ALA A 280 -17.51 -6.40 -13.56
N LEU A 281 -16.74 -5.34 -13.78
CA LEU A 281 -16.20 -4.44 -12.75
C LEU A 281 -16.93 -3.08 -12.72
N ARG A 282 -17.97 -2.90 -13.55
CA ARG A 282 -18.90 -1.75 -13.55
C ARG A 282 -20.29 -2.22 -13.16
#